data_AF-A0A0H3FLP6-F1
#
_entry.id   AF-A0A0H3FLP6-F1
#
_cell.length_a   1.000
_cell.length_b   1.000
_cell.length_c   1.000
_cell.angle_alpha   90.00
_cell.angle_beta   90.00
_cell.angle_gamma   90.00
#
_symmetry.space_group_name_H-M   'P 1'
#
loop_
_entity.id
_entity.type
_entity.pdbx_description
1 polymer ?
#
loop_
_entity_poly.entity_id
_entity_poly.type
_entity_poly.pdbx_seq_one_letter_code
_entity_poly.pdbx_strand_id
1 'polypeptide(L)'
;MELQHTSRGVHPLHAADRYVFNSNENLWINIQHDPDEARAQLVALRRSVLKLTGEAPVRVQLLPGSGRLRTAGTQSIEAICDAETLLVWSIAVTPNIGPLKVWEYDSKEGWRCLPDAQTRAKETDARLMRFTSLPVEKVFSLN
;
A
#
# COMPACT_ATOMS: atom_id res chain seq x y z
N MET A 1 -12.03 -2.81 -40.94
CA MET A 1 -11.17 -3.55 -39.99
C MET A 1 -11.83 -3.37 -38.64
N GLU A 2 -12.72 -4.29 -38.28
CA GLU A 2 -13.54 -4.17 -37.06
C GLU A 2 -12.74 -4.68 -35.87
N LEU A 3 -12.58 -3.83 -34.86
CA LEU A 3 -11.89 -4.15 -33.62
C LEU A 3 -12.78 -5.09 -32.81
N GLN A 4 -12.38 -6.35 -32.70
CA GLN A 4 -13.01 -7.32 -31.82
C GLN A 4 -12.86 -6.82 -30.37
N HIS A 5 -13.97 -6.32 -29.81
CA HIS A 5 -14.09 -6.09 -28.38
C HIS A 5 -14.05 -7.45 -27.68
N THR A 6 -12.87 -7.84 -27.23
CA THR A 6 -12.74 -8.96 -26.30
C THR A 6 -13.34 -8.49 -24.97
N SER A 7 -14.58 -8.91 -24.72
CA SER A 7 -15.23 -8.84 -23.42
C SER A 7 -14.42 -9.71 -22.46
N ARG A 8 -13.30 -9.17 -21.97
CA ARG A 8 -12.47 -9.83 -20.96
C ARG A 8 -13.32 -9.86 -19.70
N GLY A 9 -13.90 -11.04 -19.44
CA GLY A 9 -14.81 -11.28 -18.33
C GLY A 9 -14.28 -10.64 -17.06
N VAL A 10 -15.18 -9.96 -16.34
CA VAL A 10 -14.92 -9.41 -15.02
C VAL A 10 -14.41 -10.57 -14.17
N HIS A 11 -13.10 -10.64 -13.95
CA HIS A 11 -12.55 -11.59 -13.01
C HIS A 11 -13.27 -11.33 -11.69
N PRO A 12 -13.89 -12.35 -11.08
CA PRO A 12 -14.60 -12.14 -9.84
C PRO A 12 -13.63 -11.52 -8.83
N LEU A 13 -14.11 -10.46 -8.16
CA LEU A 13 -13.43 -9.72 -7.09
C LEU A 13 -12.93 -10.63 -5.95
N HIS A 14 -13.29 -11.92 -5.95
CA HIS A 14 -12.82 -13.00 -5.09
C HIS A 14 -11.30 -13.29 -5.09
N ALA A 15 -10.49 -12.68 -5.96
CA ALA A 15 -9.03 -12.83 -5.83
C ALA A 15 -8.46 -12.11 -4.58
N ALA A 16 -9.21 -11.17 -3.99
CA ALA A 16 -8.86 -10.52 -2.74
C ALA A 16 -9.14 -11.43 -1.51
N ASP A 17 -10.14 -12.32 -1.58
CA ASP A 17 -10.55 -13.22 -0.49
C ASP A 17 -9.54 -14.34 -0.16
N ARG A 18 -8.53 -14.55 -1.01
CA ARG A 18 -7.48 -15.55 -0.76
C ARG A 18 -6.27 -15.02 0.00
N TYR A 19 -6.29 -13.74 0.38
CA TYR A 19 -5.18 -13.16 1.10
C TYR A 19 -5.25 -13.52 2.59
N VAL A 20 -4.21 -14.18 3.10
CA VAL A 20 -4.11 -14.53 4.53
C VAL A 20 -3.41 -13.40 5.27
N PHE A 21 -4.17 -12.66 6.06
CA PHE A 21 -3.66 -11.62 6.95
C PHE A 21 -3.15 -12.22 8.27
N ASN A 22 -2.04 -11.70 8.79
CA ASN A 22 -1.56 -12.11 10.12
C ASN A 22 -2.38 -11.45 11.23
N SER A 23 -2.21 -11.87 12.49
CA SER A 23 -2.98 -11.36 13.63
C SER A 23 -2.88 -9.85 13.82
N ASN A 24 -1.70 -9.24 13.59
CA ASN A 24 -1.53 -7.79 13.71
C ASN A 24 -2.25 -7.04 12.59
N GLU A 25 -2.22 -7.59 11.37
CA GLU A 25 -2.98 -7.03 10.24
C GLU A 25 -4.48 -7.15 10.48
N ASN A 26 -4.98 -8.31 10.89
CA ASN A 26 -6.40 -8.51 11.22
C ASN A 26 -6.87 -7.58 12.33
N LEU A 27 -6.09 -7.44 13.40
CA LEU A 27 -6.42 -6.52 14.48
C LEU A 27 -6.52 -5.08 13.96
N TRP A 28 -5.56 -4.65 13.15
CA TRP A 28 -5.56 -3.31 12.59
C TRP A 28 -6.71 -3.09 11.60
N ILE A 29 -7.04 -4.07 10.75
CA ILE A 29 -8.17 -4.04 9.81
C ILE A 29 -9.49 -3.86 10.58
N ASN A 30 -9.68 -4.63 11.65
CA ASN A 30 -10.95 -4.67 12.39
C ASN A 30 -11.27 -3.37 13.15
N ILE A 31 -10.28 -2.49 13.36
CA ILE A 31 -10.48 -1.19 14.01
C ILE A 31 -10.63 -0.05 12.99
N GLN A 32 -10.51 -0.31 11.69
CA GLN A 32 -10.74 0.71 10.65
C GLN A 32 -12.25 0.97 10.48
N HIS A 33 -12.57 2.17 10.01
CA HIS A 33 -13.95 2.55 9.68
C HIS A 33 -14.55 1.65 8.59
N ASP A 34 -13.76 1.34 7.56
CA ASP A 34 -14.12 0.39 6.50
C ASP A 34 -13.09 -0.76 6.45
N PRO A 35 -13.42 -1.93 7.03
CA PRO A 35 -12.52 -3.08 7.02
C PRO A 35 -12.24 -3.67 5.63
N ASP A 36 -13.16 -3.57 4.67
CA ASP A 36 -12.98 -4.14 3.33
C ASP A 36 -12.07 -3.27 2.47
N GLU A 37 -12.23 -1.95 2.60
CA GLU A 37 -11.27 -0.98 2.06
C GLU A 37 -9.87 -1.21 2.63
N ALA A 38 -9.76 -1.36 3.96
CA ALA A 38 -8.49 -1.63 4.63
C ALA A 38 -7.82 -2.93 4.12
N ARG A 39 -8.60 -4.00 3.89
CA ARG A 39 -8.11 -5.24 3.26
C ARG A 39 -7.59 -4.97 1.85
N ALA A 40 -8.37 -4.26 1.03
CA ALA A 40 -8.00 -3.94 -0.34
C ALA A 40 -6.69 -3.15 -0.41
N GLN A 41 -6.53 -2.15 0.47
CA GLN A 41 -5.31 -1.35 0.56
C GLN A 41 -4.08 -2.18 0.93
N LEU A 42 -4.17 -3.04 1.97
CA LEU A 42 -3.06 -3.91 2.36
C LEU A 42 -2.69 -4.92 1.27
N VAL A 43 -3.68 -5.45 0.55
CA VAL A 43 -3.44 -6.34 -0.60
C VAL A 43 -2.77 -5.60 -1.74
N ALA A 44 -3.24 -4.40 -2.09
CA ALA A 44 -2.65 -3.57 -3.13
C ALA A 44 -1.19 -3.22 -2.79
N LEU A 45 -0.93 -2.79 -1.56
CA LEU A 45 0.40 -2.43 -1.09
C LEU A 45 1.37 -3.59 -1.10
N ARG A 46 0.95 -4.74 -0.57
CA ARG A 46 1.78 -5.94 -0.59
C ARG A 46 2.11 -6.39 -2.02
N ARG A 47 1.14 -6.33 -2.94
CA ARG A 47 1.38 -6.67 -4.36
C ARG A 47 2.39 -5.73 -4.99
N SER A 48 2.34 -4.43 -4.70
CA SER A 48 3.32 -3.47 -5.19
C SER A 48 4.73 -3.75 -4.66
N VAL A 49 4.86 -4.06 -3.36
CA VAL A 49 6.16 -4.46 -2.76
C VAL A 49 6.69 -5.75 -3.41
N LEU A 50 5.86 -6.78 -3.57
CA LEU A 50 6.28 -8.04 -4.19
C LEU A 50 6.72 -7.87 -5.64
N LYS A 51 6.05 -7.00 -6.41
CA LYS A 51 6.45 -6.67 -7.78
C LYS A 51 7.81 -5.96 -7.82
N LEU A 52 8.08 -5.07 -6.87
CA LEU A 52 9.35 -4.34 -6.79
C LEU A 52 10.50 -5.28 -6.40
N THR A 53 10.29 -6.14 -5.39
CA THR A 53 11.37 -6.94 -4.81
C THR A 53 11.60 -8.29 -5.48
N GLY A 54 10.59 -8.82 -6.18
CA GLY A 54 10.61 -10.19 -6.70
C GLY A 54 10.59 -11.26 -5.60
N GLU A 55 10.31 -10.88 -4.35
CA GLU A 55 10.30 -11.82 -3.21
C GLU A 55 9.05 -12.71 -3.20
N ALA A 56 9.14 -13.84 -2.48
CA ALA A 56 7.97 -14.65 -2.18
C ALA A 56 7.05 -13.93 -1.17
N PRO A 57 5.71 -14.09 -1.25
CA PRO A 57 4.74 -13.44 -0.36
C PRO A 57 5.05 -13.59 1.14
N VAL A 58 5.55 -14.74 1.57
CA VAL A 58 5.90 -15.05 2.96
C VAL A 58 7.02 -14.17 3.54
N ARG A 59 7.83 -13.53 2.67
CA ARG A 59 8.94 -12.67 3.08
C ARG A 59 8.55 -11.21 3.26
N VAL A 60 7.33 -10.82 2.87
CA VAL A 60 6.80 -9.45 3.02
C VAL A 60 5.83 -9.36 4.18
N GLN A 61 6.25 -8.67 5.25
CA GLN A 61 5.41 -8.38 6.41
C GLN A 61 5.04 -6.90 6.44
N LEU A 62 3.75 -6.61 6.53
CA LEU A 62 3.23 -5.26 6.74
C LEU A 62 2.91 -5.06 8.22
N LEU A 63 3.27 -3.89 8.75
CA LEU A 63 3.00 -3.45 10.12
C LEU A 63 2.19 -2.14 10.06
N PRO A 64 0.89 -2.23 9.68
CA PRO A 64 0.08 -1.06 9.36
C PRO A 64 -0.06 -0.06 10.51
N GLY A 65 -0.18 -0.54 11.75
CA GLY A 65 -0.26 0.33 12.93
C GLY A 65 0.97 1.23 13.15
N SER A 66 2.11 0.94 12.51
CA SER A 66 3.32 1.76 12.61
C SER A 66 3.78 2.37 11.27
N GLY A 67 3.07 2.08 10.17
CA GLY A 67 3.52 2.44 8.82
C GLY A 67 4.90 1.86 8.50
N ARG A 68 5.13 0.58 8.83
CA ARG A 68 6.41 -0.11 8.59
C ARG A 68 6.22 -1.38 7.78
N LEU A 69 7.19 -1.72 6.95
CA LEU A 69 7.24 -2.98 6.23
C LEU A 69 8.55 -3.71 6.48
N ARG A 70 8.53 -5.03 6.35
CA ARG A 70 9.73 -5.90 6.34
C ARG A 70 9.76 -6.69 5.04
N THR A 71 10.94 -6.77 4.46
CA THR A 71 11.28 -7.61 3.31
C THR A 71 12.52 -8.42 3.67
N ALA A 72 12.83 -9.47 2.91
CA ALA A 72 14.05 -10.24 3.11
C ALA A 72 15.31 -9.51 2.60
N GLY A 73 15.15 -8.64 1.60
CA GLY A 73 16.22 -7.82 1.06
C GLY A 73 16.67 -6.69 1.99
N THR A 74 17.89 -6.20 1.76
CA THR A 74 18.50 -5.07 2.50
C THR A 74 18.21 -3.70 1.88
N GLN A 75 17.54 -3.65 0.73
CA GLN A 75 17.20 -2.40 0.07
C GLN A 75 16.14 -1.65 0.88
N SER A 76 16.35 -0.34 1.04
CA SER A 76 15.32 0.54 1.58
C SER A 76 14.13 0.54 0.63
N ILE A 77 12.93 0.38 1.17
CA ILE A 77 11.69 0.41 0.39
C ILE A 77 10.74 1.39 1.04
N GLU A 78 10.13 2.21 0.19
CA GLU A 78 9.01 3.05 0.56
C GLU A 78 7.79 2.64 -0.27
N ALA A 79 6.64 2.49 0.38
CA ALA A 79 5.39 2.20 -0.29
C ALA A 79 4.29 3.15 0.18
N ILE A 80 3.45 3.57 -0.75
CA ILE A 80 2.26 4.36 -0.49
C ILE A 80 1.05 3.65 -1.04
N CYS A 81 -0.07 3.74 -0.34
CA CYS A 81 -1.37 3.29 -0.80
C CYS A 81 -2.42 4.33 -0.45
N ASP A 82 -3.38 4.57 -1.34
CA ASP A 82 -4.58 5.32 -1.02
C ASP A 82 -5.80 4.54 -1.49
N ALA A 83 -6.92 4.80 -0.84
CA ALA A 83 -8.24 4.37 -1.25
C ALA A 83 -9.03 5.63 -1.63
N GLU A 84 -9.46 5.69 -2.87
CA GLU A 84 -10.36 6.71 -3.36
C GLU A 84 -11.73 6.07 -3.62
N THR A 85 -12.76 6.89 -3.80
CA THR A 85 -14.14 6.41 -4.01
C THR A 85 -14.28 5.37 -5.12
N LEU A 86 -13.41 5.43 -6.13
CA LEU A 86 -13.48 4.56 -7.31
C LEU A 86 -12.36 3.53 -7.40
N LEU A 87 -11.27 3.71 -6.65
CA LEU A 87 -10.08 2.88 -6.84
C LEU A 87 -9.20 2.80 -5.59
N VAL A 88 -8.61 1.63 -5.39
CA VAL A 88 -7.51 1.45 -4.44
C VAL A 88 -6.22 1.29 -5.23
N TRP A 89 -5.23 2.13 -4.94
CA TRP A 89 -3.94 2.11 -5.63
C TRP A 89 -2.79 2.00 -4.65
N SER A 90 -1.67 1.44 -5.11
CA SER A 90 -0.43 1.47 -4.35
C SER A 90 0.81 1.50 -5.23
N ILE A 91 1.83 2.20 -4.76
CA ILE A 91 3.15 2.29 -5.37
C ILE A 91 4.18 1.84 -4.34
N ALA A 92 5.18 1.07 -4.77
CA ALA A 92 6.36 0.75 -3.99
C ALA A 92 7.61 1.14 -4.79
N VAL A 93 8.59 1.73 -4.13
CA VAL A 93 9.85 2.19 -4.74
C VAL A 93 11.04 1.88 -3.85
N THR A 94 12.21 1.75 -4.47
CA THR A 94 13.50 1.84 -3.79
C THR A 94 13.94 3.30 -3.85
N PRO A 95 13.83 4.09 -2.77
CA PRO A 95 14.00 5.54 -2.84
C PRO A 95 15.48 5.91 -2.94
N ASN A 96 15.99 5.97 -4.17
CA ASN A 96 17.40 6.34 -4.43
C ASN A 96 17.65 7.85 -4.48
N ILE A 97 16.61 8.65 -4.80
CA ILE A 97 16.74 10.08 -5.15
C ILE A 97 15.98 10.98 -4.16
N GLY A 98 15.17 10.39 -3.27
CA GLY A 98 14.41 11.12 -2.24
C GLY A 98 13.15 10.37 -1.80
N PRO A 99 12.43 10.89 -0.79
CA PRO A 99 11.18 10.29 -0.33
C PRO A 99 10.07 10.43 -1.37
N LEU A 100 9.15 9.47 -1.40
CA LEU A 100 7.98 9.54 -2.26
C LEU A 100 7.10 10.75 -1.87
N LYS A 101 6.63 11.50 -2.85
CA LYS A 101 5.68 12.61 -2.66
C LYS A 101 4.42 12.33 -3.47
N VAL A 102 3.28 12.66 -2.89
CA VAL A 102 1.97 12.56 -3.56
C VAL A 102 1.53 13.96 -3.92
N TRP A 103 1.06 14.13 -5.15
CA TRP A 103 0.53 15.38 -5.65
C TRP A 103 -0.90 15.16 -6.08
N GLU A 104 -1.74 16.13 -5.80
CA GLU A 104 -3.11 16.18 -6.28
C GLU A 104 -3.25 17.37 -7.21
N TYR A 105 -4.09 17.21 -8.23
CA TYR A 105 -4.47 18.28 -9.13
C TYR A 105 -5.90 18.72 -8.83
N ASP A 106 -6.07 20.01 -8.56
CA ASP A 106 -7.37 20.67 -8.50
C ASP A 106 -7.54 21.63 -9.68
N SER A 107 -8.76 21.73 -10.21
CA SER A 107 -9.03 22.56 -11.39
C SER A 107 -8.97 24.08 -11.12
N LYS A 108 -9.06 24.51 -9.85
CA LYS A 108 -8.99 25.91 -9.44
C LYS A 108 -7.59 26.27 -8.94
N GLU A 109 -7.00 25.43 -8.10
CA GLU A 109 -5.74 25.69 -7.41
C GLU A 109 -4.51 25.03 -8.07
N GLY A 110 -4.72 24.17 -9.07
CA GLY A 110 -3.65 23.48 -9.80
C GLY A 110 -3.01 22.34 -9.02
N TRP A 111 -1.73 22.08 -9.27
CA TRP A 111 -0.96 21.02 -8.60
C TRP A 111 -0.60 21.43 -7.18
N ARG A 112 -1.00 20.61 -6.20
CA ARG A 112 -0.58 20.75 -4.80
C ARG A 112 0.07 19.48 -4.29
N CYS A 113 1.17 19.63 -3.55
CA CYS A 113 1.77 18.51 -2.85
C CYS A 113 0.91 18.17 -1.64
N LEU A 114 0.48 16.92 -1.53
CA LEU A 114 -0.22 16.47 -0.34
C LEU A 114 0.76 16.33 0.83
N PRO A 115 0.32 16.63 2.07
CA PRO A 115 1.12 16.38 3.25
C PRO A 115 1.38 14.87 3.42
N ASP A 116 2.36 14.53 4.27
CA ASP A 116 2.70 13.12 4.49
C ASP A 116 1.52 12.34 5.10
N ALA A 117 1.58 11.00 5.02
CA ALA A 117 0.50 10.15 5.47
C ALA A 117 0.20 10.32 6.98
N GLN A 118 1.21 10.62 7.80
CA GLN A 118 1.00 10.83 9.24
C GLN A 118 0.23 12.12 9.53
N THR A 119 0.50 13.18 8.77
CA THR A 119 -0.24 14.44 8.87
C THR A 119 -1.66 14.28 8.32
N ARG A 120 -1.82 13.52 7.22
CA ARG A 120 -3.12 13.21 6.64
C ARG A 120 -3.98 12.27 7.47
N ALA A 121 -3.43 11.41 8.32
CA ALA A 121 -4.21 10.51 9.17
C ALA A 121 -5.22 11.22 10.11
N LYS A 122 -5.11 12.55 10.26
CA LYS A 122 -6.04 13.40 11.01
C LYS A 122 -7.15 14.01 10.16
N GLU A 123 -7.05 13.94 8.83
CA GLU A 123 -8.10 14.38 7.91
C GLU A 123 -9.18 13.30 7.84
N THR A 124 -10.44 13.70 7.98
CA THR A 124 -11.59 12.78 8.07
C THR A 124 -11.72 11.83 6.88
N ASP A 125 -11.30 12.26 5.69
CA ASP A 125 -11.42 11.50 4.43
C ASP A 125 -10.09 10.92 3.94
N ALA A 126 -8.97 11.16 4.64
CA ALA A 126 -7.69 10.71 4.16
C ALA A 126 -7.44 9.24 4.54
N ARG A 127 -7.26 8.42 3.51
CA ARG A 127 -6.98 6.99 3.62
C ARG A 127 -5.56 6.66 3.15
N LEU A 128 -4.74 7.69 2.98
CA LEU A 128 -3.37 7.56 2.52
C LEU A 128 -2.51 6.88 3.59
N MET A 129 -1.92 5.75 3.23
CA MET A 129 -0.98 5.00 4.05
C MET A 129 0.41 5.09 3.45
N ARG A 130 1.41 5.22 4.33
CA ARG A 130 2.83 5.18 3.95
C ARG A 130 3.55 4.15 4.81
N PHE A 131 4.32 3.31 4.14
CA PHE A 131 5.13 2.28 4.76
C PHE A 131 6.59 2.48 4.38
N THR A 132 7.47 2.42 5.37
CA THR A 132 8.91 2.42 5.15
C THR A 132 9.53 1.13 5.68
N SER A 133 10.55 0.64 5.00
CA SER A 133 11.32 -0.53 5.44
C SER A 133 11.84 -0.32 6.86
N LEU A 134 11.77 -1.36 7.70
CA LEU A 134 12.47 -1.32 8.98
C LEU A 134 13.98 -1.08 8.75
N PRO A 135 14.63 -0.22 9.57
CA PRO A 135 16.07 -0.07 9.53
C PRO A 135 16.76 -1.43 9.71
N VAL A 136 17.83 -1.68 8.94
CA VAL A 136 18.59 -2.94 8.95
C VAL A 136 19.04 -3.33 10.36
N GLU A 137 19.33 -2.35 11.22
CA GLU A 137 19.72 -2.55 12.63
C GLU A 137 18.64 -3.27 13.47
N LYS A 138 17.36 -3.11 13.13
CA LYS A 138 16.23 -3.75 13.80
C LYS A 138 15.84 -5.11 13.23
N VAL A 139 16.47 -5.53 12.12
CA VAL A 139 16.23 -6.83 11.50
C VAL A 139 16.92 -7.96 12.28
N PHE A 140 18.00 -7.63 13.01
CA PHE A 140 18.80 -8.58 13.79
C PHE A 140 18.46 -8.65 15.29
N SER A 141 17.47 -7.87 15.76
CA SER A 141 17.16 -7.76 17.19
C SER A 141 16.22 -8.83 17.75
N LEU A 142 15.96 -9.92 17.02
CA LEU A 142 15.11 -11.02 17.52
C LEU A 142 15.78 -12.37 17.22
N ASN A 143 16.72 -12.74 18.09
CA ASN A 143 17.05 -14.14 18.41
C ASN A 143 16.65 -14.36 19.86
#